data_AF-A0A2E0EL62-F1
#
_entry.id   AF-A0A2E0EL62-F1
#
_cell.length_a   1.000
_cell.length_b   1.000
_cell.length_c   1.000
_cell.angle_alpha   90.00
_cell.angle_beta   90.00
_cell.angle_gamma   90.00
#
_symmetry.space_group_name_H-M   'P 1'
#
loop_
_entity.id
_entity.type
_entity.pdbx_description
1 polymer ?
#
loop_
_entity_poly.entity_id
_entity_poly.type
_entity_poly.pdbx_seq_one_letter_code
_entity_poly.pdbx_strand_id
1 'polypeptide(L)'
;MYSCVKNNDPKKCRELIALKNYIPNNLGEYLESARNTEFADIWFEKHNRIDKHIFHGSVRAENALMCNRFIELDPESVEQYLLTIKKPHARFVSTLNFKSKWKLYIHLLKLKAYEELDEFSDEENDLILNDIEKKPNKCLMWNYNLVKRNLETGTIDAYKVGSLNIRLENLPLLDKTKIQKRTKKATVLVEKPCREIFEDHFHKLEDIKSVMIQFDSVFELPEEERKLLQCFDCTFINPFYLYSNADFIPEKVIWKTNVRFPRPPDNLIPLFPEFEIYRVSNEMIDLKTQLKRANVLLKEHHFAELKDVLEPLYDYELSEDEEYMLRKPFLVDRLLYLPMIANPMVSHLITVNQTLYIHYGMWRFWDILNYEKIGKYLKYIPTNVHITEKIPSNH
;
A
#
# COMPACT_ATOMS: atom_id res chain seq x y z
N MET A 1 34.10 -27.69 -3.60
CA MET A 1 32.94 -26.81 -3.41
C MET A 1 32.28 -26.48 -4.74
N TYR A 2 32.87 -25.66 -5.62
CA TYR A 2 32.23 -25.39 -6.93
C TYR A 2 31.94 -26.67 -7.74
N SER A 3 32.86 -27.63 -7.77
CA SER A 3 32.67 -28.90 -8.49
C SER A 3 31.60 -29.82 -7.88
N CYS A 4 31.41 -29.84 -6.56
CA CYS A 4 30.39 -30.68 -5.93
C CYS A 4 29.00 -30.05 -6.06
N VAL A 5 28.90 -28.73 -5.97
CA VAL A 5 27.68 -27.97 -6.27
C VAL A 5 27.28 -28.13 -7.74
N LYS A 6 28.22 -27.92 -8.67
CA LYS A 6 27.98 -28.07 -10.12
C LYS A 6 27.52 -29.49 -10.50
N ASN A 7 28.03 -30.50 -9.81
CA ASN A 7 27.71 -31.91 -10.08
C ASN A 7 26.56 -32.44 -9.20
N ASN A 8 25.92 -31.60 -8.38
CA ASN A 8 24.85 -31.99 -7.45
C ASN A 8 25.25 -33.17 -6.52
N ASP A 9 26.48 -33.15 -5.99
CA ASP A 9 27.09 -34.20 -5.17
C ASP A 9 27.26 -33.76 -3.70
N PRO A 10 26.25 -33.96 -2.85
CA PRO A 10 26.28 -33.55 -1.43
C PRO A 10 27.29 -34.35 -0.60
N LYS A 11 27.56 -35.61 -0.94
CA LYS A 11 28.55 -36.45 -0.23
C LYS A 11 29.96 -35.87 -0.37
N LYS A 12 30.37 -35.57 -1.60
CA LYS A 12 31.66 -34.91 -1.85
C LYS A 12 31.72 -33.51 -1.25
N CYS A 13 30.58 -32.84 -1.12
CA CYS A 13 30.47 -31.56 -0.43
C CYS A 13 30.81 -31.72 1.07
N ARG A 14 30.20 -32.69 1.77
CA ARG A 14 30.51 -33.03 3.18
C ARG A 14 31.99 -33.35 3.38
N GLU A 15 32.55 -34.21 2.54
CA GLU A 15 33.98 -34.59 2.61
C GLU A 15 34.90 -33.36 2.49
N LEU A 16 34.60 -32.45 1.56
CA LEU A 16 35.40 -31.23 1.37
C LEU A 16 35.26 -30.24 2.52
N ILE A 17 34.09 -30.13 3.14
CA ILE A 17 33.86 -29.26 4.30
C ILE A 17 34.59 -29.80 5.52
N ALA A 18 34.55 -31.12 5.74
CA ALA A 18 35.30 -31.77 6.83
C ALA A 18 36.82 -31.54 6.71
N LEU A 19 37.36 -31.54 5.49
CA LEU A 19 38.79 -31.32 5.24
C LEU A 19 39.22 -29.85 5.37
N LYS A 20 38.38 -28.90 4.94
CA LYS A 20 38.75 -27.47 4.84
C LYS A 20 38.19 -26.59 5.95
N ASN A 21 37.30 -27.14 6.77
CA ASN A 21 36.64 -26.48 7.90
C ASN A 21 35.92 -25.16 7.56
N TYR A 22 35.59 -24.93 6.28
CA TYR A 22 34.99 -23.70 5.76
C TYR A 22 33.94 -24.00 4.68
N ILE A 23 32.78 -23.36 4.78
CA ILE A 23 31.75 -23.33 3.74
C ILE A 23 31.87 -22.00 2.99
N PRO A 24 32.12 -22.00 1.67
CA PRO A 24 32.18 -20.77 0.92
C PRO A 24 30.78 -20.21 0.64
N ASN A 25 30.71 -18.88 0.51
CA ASN A 25 29.47 -18.13 0.21
C ASN A 25 28.75 -18.64 -1.06
N ASN A 26 29.48 -19.26 -1.98
CA ASN A 26 28.91 -19.87 -3.19
C ASN A 26 27.96 -21.05 -2.92
N LEU A 27 28.07 -21.72 -1.77
CA LEU A 27 27.08 -22.70 -1.36
C LEU A 27 25.76 -22.01 -1.00
N GLY A 28 25.83 -20.84 -0.35
CA GLY A 28 24.65 -20.05 -0.01
C GLY A 28 23.88 -19.59 -1.25
N GLU A 29 24.58 -19.02 -2.24
CA GLU A 29 23.99 -18.63 -3.52
C GLU A 29 23.38 -19.83 -4.28
N TYR A 30 24.02 -21.00 -4.19
CA TYR A 30 23.49 -22.21 -4.81
C TYR A 30 22.18 -22.68 -4.16
N LEU A 31 22.08 -22.60 -2.83
CA LEU A 31 20.89 -23.02 -2.10
C LEU A 31 19.63 -22.28 -2.55
N GLU A 32 19.76 -21.04 -3.02
CA GLU A 32 18.64 -20.25 -3.55
C GLU A 32 17.88 -20.99 -4.67
N SER A 33 18.61 -21.71 -5.53
CA SER A 33 18.08 -22.41 -6.71
C SER A 33 18.24 -23.93 -6.68
N ALA A 34 18.82 -24.47 -5.60
CA ALA A 34 19.11 -25.88 -5.49
C ALA A 34 17.82 -26.72 -5.40
N ARG A 35 17.85 -27.89 -6.05
CA ARG A 35 16.78 -28.90 -6.02
C ARG A 35 17.07 -30.07 -5.07
N ASN A 36 18.24 -30.05 -4.45
CA ASN A 36 18.68 -31.09 -3.52
C ASN A 36 18.82 -30.49 -2.12
N THR A 37 17.94 -30.91 -1.22
CA THR A 37 17.85 -30.42 0.15
C THR A 37 19.03 -30.85 1.03
N GLU A 38 19.79 -31.88 0.64
CA GLU A 38 20.98 -32.30 1.40
C GLU A 38 22.02 -31.18 1.52
N PHE A 39 22.07 -30.25 0.58
CA PHE A 39 22.96 -29.10 0.68
C PHE A 39 22.54 -28.11 1.79
N ALA A 40 21.24 -28.00 2.08
CA ALA A 40 20.75 -27.21 3.20
C ALA A 40 21.13 -27.85 4.53
N ASP A 41 21.06 -29.18 4.62
CA ASP A 41 21.50 -29.92 5.80
C ASP A 41 22.97 -29.67 6.07
N ILE A 42 23.80 -29.77 5.04
CA ILE A 42 25.25 -29.50 5.12
C ILE A 42 25.53 -28.07 5.58
N TRP A 43 24.77 -27.09 5.08
CA TRP A 43 24.89 -25.70 5.53
C TRP A 43 24.55 -25.58 7.02
N PHE A 44 23.43 -26.17 7.42
CA PHE A 44 22.90 -26.08 8.78
C PHE A 44 23.77 -26.82 9.80
N GLU A 45 24.27 -28.02 9.48
CA GLU A 45 25.23 -28.80 10.28
C GLU A 45 26.46 -27.97 10.69
N LYS A 46 26.87 -27.00 9.85
CA LYS A 46 28.05 -26.17 10.11
C LYS A 46 27.75 -24.83 10.77
N HIS A 47 26.64 -24.19 10.42
CA HIS A 47 26.31 -22.83 10.89
C HIS A 47 25.24 -22.80 11.99
N ASN A 48 24.52 -23.90 12.21
CA ASN A 48 23.37 -24.03 13.12
C ASN A 48 22.27 -22.98 12.90
N ARG A 49 22.20 -22.40 11.70
CA ARG A 49 21.17 -21.43 11.28
C ARG A 49 21.14 -21.27 9.77
N ILE A 50 20.01 -20.79 9.24
CA ILE A 50 19.88 -20.37 7.85
C ILE A 50 20.00 -18.85 7.78
N ASP A 51 20.98 -18.35 7.01
CA ASP A 51 21.15 -16.91 6.86
C ASP A 51 19.98 -16.31 6.07
N LYS A 52 19.47 -15.17 6.56
CA LYS A 52 18.34 -14.43 5.98
C LYS A 52 18.49 -14.15 4.48
N HIS A 53 19.70 -13.89 4.00
CA HIS A 53 19.96 -13.62 2.59
C HIS A 53 19.71 -14.85 1.70
N ILE A 54 20.14 -16.04 2.14
CA ILE A 54 19.95 -17.30 1.42
C ILE A 54 18.46 -17.64 1.38
N PHE A 55 17.78 -17.53 2.52
CA PHE A 55 16.35 -17.76 2.59
C PHE A 55 15.58 -16.77 1.69
N HIS A 56 15.94 -15.49 1.72
CA HIS A 56 15.35 -14.49 0.84
C HIS A 56 15.56 -14.84 -0.63
N GLY A 57 16.75 -15.30 -1.01
CA GLY A 57 17.05 -15.76 -2.36
C GLY A 57 16.15 -16.92 -2.81
N SER A 58 15.97 -17.95 -1.97
CA SER A 58 15.04 -19.05 -2.25
C SER A 58 13.58 -18.58 -2.38
N VAL A 59 13.15 -17.61 -1.57
CA VAL A 59 11.81 -17.00 -1.70
C VAL A 59 11.67 -16.22 -2.99
N ARG A 60 12.70 -15.45 -3.40
CA ARG A 60 12.69 -14.73 -4.69
C ARG A 60 12.67 -15.68 -5.89
N ALA A 61 13.31 -16.83 -5.75
CA ALA A 61 13.31 -17.90 -6.75
C ALA A 61 12.05 -18.78 -6.70
N GLU A 62 11.12 -18.52 -5.77
CA GLU A 62 9.92 -19.34 -5.53
C GLU A 62 10.23 -20.84 -5.34
N ASN A 63 11.36 -21.14 -4.69
CA ASN A 63 11.84 -22.50 -4.49
C ASN A 63 11.21 -23.15 -3.26
N ALA A 64 9.96 -23.63 -3.40
CA ALA A 64 9.18 -24.22 -2.32
C ALA A 64 9.90 -25.37 -1.60
N LEU A 65 10.59 -26.23 -2.35
CA LEU A 65 11.34 -27.36 -1.80
C LEU A 65 12.39 -26.91 -0.79
N MET A 66 13.19 -25.90 -1.15
CA MET A 66 14.23 -25.40 -0.27
C MET A 66 13.66 -24.60 0.89
N CYS A 67 12.66 -23.75 0.63
CA CYS A 67 12.00 -22.97 1.68
C CYS A 67 11.39 -23.87 2.76
N ASN A 68 10.69 -24.95 2.38
CA ASN A 68 10.15 -25.93 3.32
C ASN A 68 11.25 -26.62 4.12
N ARG A 69 12.37 -26.98 3.48
CA ARG A 69 13.51 -27.56 4.22
C ARG A 69 14.11 -26.58 5.22
N PHE A 70 14.21 -25.30 4.85
CA PHE A 70 14.69 -24.27 5.76
C PHE A 70 13.74 -24.05 6.95
N ILE A 71 12.42 -24.10 6.73
CA ILE A 71 11.42 -24.06 7.81
C ILE A 71 11.61 -25.23 8.79
N GLU A 72 11.92 -26.43 8.29
CA GLU A 72 12.17 -27.61 9.13
C GLU A 72 13.47 -27.49 9.94
N LEU A 73 14.53 -26.94 9.34
CA LEU A 73 15.85 -26.84 9.96
C LEU A 73 15.96 -25.68 10.98
N ASP A 74 15.40 -24.52 10.64
CA ASP A 74 15.51 -23.28 11.44
C ASP A 74 14.15 -22.56 11.55
N PRO A 75 13.15 -23.18 12.21
CA PRO A 75 11.77 -22.70 12.19
C PRO A 75 11.64 -21.28 12.76
N GLU A 76 12.29 -20.97 13.87
CA GLU A 76 12.13 -19.66 14.53
C GLU A 76 12.65 -18.51 13.67
N SER A 77 13.87 -18.62 13.13
CA SER A 77 14.50 -17.56 12.34
C SER A 77 13.78 -17.37 11.00
N VAL A 78 13.37 -18.47 10.38
CA VAL A 78 12.68 -18.47 9.09
C VAL A 78 11.25 -17.93 9.21
N GLU A 79 10.50 -18.33 10.23
CA GLU A 79 9.14 -17.82 10.45
C GLU A 79 9.15 -16.31 10.70
N GLN A 80 10.08 -15.80 11.53
CA GLN A 80 10.23 -14.36 11.74
C GLN A 80 10.46 -13.61 10.42
N TYR A 81 11.25 -14.18 9.53
CA TYR A 81 11.48 -13.61 8.21
C TYR A 81 10.20 -13.61 7.36
N LEU A 82 9.51 -14.75 7.27
CA LEU A 82 8.30 -14.91 6.46
C LEU A 82 7.20 -13.93 6.86
N LEU A 83 7.08 -13.63 8.16
CA LEU A 83 6.15 -12.62 8.68
C LEU A 83 6.54 -11.18 8.32
N THR A 84 7.72 -10.93 7.72
CA THR A 84 8.14 -9.58 7.28
C THR A 84 8.13 -9.42 5.76
N ILE A 85 7.49 -10.34 5.04
CA ILE A 85 7.54 -10.38 3.58
C ILE A 85 6.87 -9.16 2.92
N LYS A 86 7.40 -8.77 1.76
CA LYS A 86 6.85 -7.71 0.91
C LYS A 86 5.87 -8.27 -0.13
N LYS A 87 5.00 -7.39 -0.66
CA LYS A 87 3.94 -7.72 -1.63
C LYS A 87 4.36 -8.64 -2.79
N PRO A 88 5.51 -8.46 -3.46
CA PRO A 88 5.87 -9.30 -4.61
C PRO A 88 6.04 -10.79 -4.30
N HIS A 89 6.22 -11.16 -3.02
CA HIS A 89 6.41 -12.55 -2.61
C HIS A 89 5.30 -13.05 -1.69
N ALA A 90 4.26 -12.23 -1.47
CA ALA A 90 3.15 -12.55 -0.57
C ALA A 90 2.47 -13.86 -0.97
N ARG A 91 2.14 -14.00 -2.26
CA ARG A 91 1.48 -15.19 -2.80
C ARG A 91 2.29 -16.47 -2.54
N PHE A 92 3.55 -16.50 -2.98
CA PHE A 92 4.41 -17.67 -2.79
C PHE A 92 4.56 -18.03 -1.30
N VAL A 93 4.79 -17.03 -0.44
CA VAL A 93 4.92 -17.27 1.02
C VAL A 93 3.64 -17.83 1.62
N SER A 94 2.47 -17.37 1.17
CA SER A 94 1.18 -17.93 1.61
C SER A 94 0.99 -19.40 1.23
N THR A 95 1.69 -19.92 0.22
CA THR A 95 1.64 -21.36 -0.13
C THR A 95 2.55 -22.26 0.73
N LEU A 96 3.51 -21.69 1.46
CA LEU A 96 4.44 -22.45 2.29
C LEU A 96 3.73 -22.96 3.55
N ASN A 97 4.18 -24.07 4.13
CA ASN A 97 3.59 -24.63 5.34
C ASN A 97 4.49 -24.36 6.56
N PHE A 98 4.01 -23.57 7.52
CA PHE A 98 4.72 -23.28 8.76
C PHE A 98 3.75 -22.94 9.91
N LYS A 99 4.18 -23.14 11.15
CA LYS A 99 3.29 -23.15 12.34
C LYS A 99 2.56 -21.82 12.54
N SER A 100 3.25 -20.71 12.28
CA SER A 100 2.69 -19.36 12.44
C SER A 100 2.11 -18.78 11.16
N LYS A 101 1.86 -19.57 10.10
CA LYS A 101 1.38 -19.10 8.79
C LYS A 101 0.13 -18.23 8.91
N TRP A 102 -0.85 -18.65 9.71
CA TRP A 102 -2.06 -17.87 9.97
C TRP A 102 -1.80 -16.39 10.32
N LYS A 103 -0.67 -16.05 10.98
CA LYS A 103 -0.31 -14.66 11.35
C LYS A 103 0.04 -13.77 10.16
N LEU A 104 0.33 -14.34 8.99
CA LEU A 104 0.57 -13.58 7.76
C LEU A 104 -0.62 -12.68 7.41
N TYR A 105 -1.84 -13.04 7.84
CA TYR A 105 -3.05 -12.28 7.54
C TYR A 105 -2.92 -10.78 7.87
N ILE A 106 -2.21 -10.43 8.95
CA ILE A 106 -2.00 -9.03 9.37
C ILE A 106 -1.26 -8.25 8.29
N HIS A 107 -0.25 -8.88 7.67
CA HIS A 107 0.56 -8.29 6.63
C HIS A 107 -0.20 -8.27 5.30
N LEU A 108 -0.87 -9.36 4.95
CA LEU A 108 -1.68 -9.47 3.73
C LEU A 108 -2.79 -8.42 3.68
N LEU A 109 -3.54 -8.23 4.78
CA LEU A 109 -4.56 -7.19 4.89
C LEU A 109 -3.96 -5.77 4.73
N LYS A 110 -2.77 -5.51 5.28
CA LYS A 110 -2.08 -4.21 5.12
C LYS A 110 -1.64 -3.97 3.67
N LEU A 111 -1.25 -5.03 2.96
CA LEU A 111 -0.81 -4.97 1.56
C LEU A 111 -1.98 -4.96 0.56
N LYS A 112 -3.23 -5.07 1.05
CA LYS A 112 -4.43 -5.35 0.24
C LYS A 112 -4.23 -6.60 -0.65
N ALA A 113 -3.56 -7.60 -0.10
CA ALA A 113 -3.26 -8.88 -0.72
C ALA A 113 -4.33 -9.89 -0.23
N TYR A 114 -5.58 -9.65 -0.62
CA TYR A 114 -6.72 -10.39 -0.09
C TYR A 114 -6.86 -11.77 -0.73
N GLU A 115 -6.51 -11.92 -2.00
CA GLU A 115 -6.54 -13.21 -2.71
C GLU A 115 -5.58 -14.22 -2.07
N GLU A 116 -4.45 -13.75 -1.56
CA GLU A 116 -3.46 -14.57 -0.88
C GLU A 116 -3.95 -15.16 0.45
N LEU A 117 -5.10 -14.71 0.96
CA LEU A 117 -5.78 -15.33 2.10
C LEU A 117 -6.51 -16.62 1.72
N ASP A 118 -6.72 -16.89 0.42
CA ASP A 118 -7.35 -18.14 -0.05
C ASP A 118 -6.47 -19.37 0.17
N GLU A 119 -5.18 -19.16 0.42
CA GLU A 119 -4.22 -20.23 0.70
C GLU A 119 -4.32 -20.78 2.13
N PHE A 120 -5.18 -20.23 2.98
CA PHE A 120 -5.27 -20.56 4.41
C PHE A 120 -6.30 -21.68 4.63
N SER A 121 -5.97 -22.66 5.47
CA SER A 121 -6.91 -23.74 5.82
C SER A 121 -8.04 -23.24 6.72
N ASP A 122 -9.08 -24.05 6.89
CA ASP A 122 -10.18 -23.74 7.82
C ASP A 122 -9.69 -23.56 9.26
N GLU A 123 -8.74 -24.37 9.72
CA GLU A 123 -8.14 -24.22 11.05
C GLU A 123 -7.36 -22.91 11.18
N GLU A 124 -6.66 -22.50 10.13
CA GLU A 124 -5.95 -21.21 10.11
C GLU A 124 -6.94 -20.04 10.08
N ASN A 125 -8.03 -20.16 9.31
CA ASN A 125 -9.10 -19.17 9.28
C ASN A 125 -9.76 -19.03 10.66
N ASP A 126 -9.99 -20.11 11.39
CA ASP A 126 -10.52 -20.06 12.76
C ASP A 126 -9.56 -19.32 13.72
N LEU A 127 -8.25 -19.55 13.59
CA LEU A 127 -7.24 -18.81 14.37
C LEU A 127 -7.25 -17.31 14.03
N ILE A 128 -7.41 -16.97 12.74
CA ILE A 128 -7.51 -15.58 12.29
C ILE A 128 -8.77 -14.91 12.86
N LEU A 129 -9.93 -15.58 12.78
CA LEU A 129 -11.19 -15.04 13.31
C LEU A 129 -11.10 -14.75 14.81
N ASN A 130 -10.52 -15.67 15.59
CA ASN A 130 -10.29 -15.51 17.02
C ASN A 130 -9.34 -14.33 17.35
N ASP A 131 -8.38 -14.02 16.48
CA ASP A 131 -7.48 -12.87 16.66
C ASP A 131 -8.14 -11.54 16.25
N ILE A 132 -8.99 -11.57 15.21
CA ILE A 132 -9.69 -10.38 14.69
C ILE A 132 -10.88 -9.96 15.56
N GLU A 133 -11.57 -10.91 16.21
CA GLU A 133 -12.70 -10.62 17.12
C GLU A 133 -12.34 -9.53 18.16
N LYS A 134 -11.06 -9.46 18.55
CA LYS A 134 -10.51 -8.52 19.52
C LYS A 134 -10.24 -7.11 18.93
N LYS A 135 -10.53 -6.86 17.65
CA LYS A 135 -10.19 -5.64 16.88
C LYS A 135 -11.45 -5.02 16.25
N PRO A 136 -11.42 -3.74 15.80
CA PRO A 136 -12.59 -3.11 15.18
C PRO A 136 -13.03 -3.85 13.89
N ASN A 137 -14.30 -4.28 13.87
CA ASN A 137 -14.83 -5.21 12.89
C ASN A 137 -15.08 -4.59 11.50
N LYS A 138 -14.57 -5.25 10.46
CA LYS A 138 -14.90 -5.00 9.05
C LYS A 138 -15.09 -6.33 8.31
N CYS A 139 -15.88 -7.25 8.88
CA CYS A 139 -16.00 -8.63 8.40
C CYS A 139 -16.23 -8.73 6.89
N LEU A 140 -17.24 -8.04 6.36
CA LEU A 140 -17.59 -8.08 4.93
C LEU A 140 -16.54 -7.42 4.00
N MET A 141 -15.48 -6.83 4.55
CA MET A 141 -14.31 -6.33 3.82
C MET A 141 -13.13 -7.30 3.78
N TRP A 142 -13.24 -8.48 4.40
CA TRP A 142 -12.21 -9.51 4.30
C TRP A 142 -12.31 -10.28 2.97
N ASN A 143 -11.36 -11.18 2.75
CA ASN A 143 -11.44 -12.15 1.67
C ASN A 143 -12.69 -13.05 1.82
N TYR A 144 -13.24 -13.48 0.68
CA TYR A 144 -14.43 -14.32 0.58
C TYR A 144 -14.45 -15.52 1.53
N ASN A 145 -13.38 -16.32 1.56
CA ASN A 145 -13.33 -17.54 2.36
C ASN A 145 -13.39 -17.24 3.86
N LEU A 146 -12.71 -16.18 4.31
CA LEU A 146 -12.76 -15.77 5.71
C LEU A 146 -14.14 -15.23 6.11
N VAL A 147 -14.82 -14.52 5.20
CA VAL A 147 -16.21 -14.07 5.43
C VAL A 147 -17.16 -15.26 5.50
N LYS A 148 -17.05 -16.18 4.55
CA LYS A 148 -17.86 -17.41 4.52
C LYS A 148 -17.67 -18.19 5.80
N ARG A 149 -16.42 -18.43 6.21
CA ARG A 149 -16.09 -19.12 7.46
C ARG A 149 -16.69 -18.41 8.68
N ASN A 150 -16.57 -17.09 8.77
CA ASN A 150 -17.18 -16.32 9.87
C ASN A 150 -18.71 -16.45 9.91
N LEU A 151 -19.37 -16.50 8.76
CA LEU A 151 -20.82 -16.66 8.68
C LEU A 151 -21.28 -18.07 9.08
N GLU A 152 -20.44 -19.08 8.86
CA GLU A 152 -20.65 -20.47 9.30
C GLU A 152 -20.44 -20.62 10.81
N THR A 153 -19.37 -20.04 11.36
CA THR A 153 -19.01 -20.16 12.79
C THR A 153 -19.76 -19.18 13.70
N GLY A 154 -20.23 -18.06 13.15
CA GLY A 154 -20.91 -17.01 13.89
C GLY A 154 -20.00 -16.24 14.86
N THR A 155 -18.68 -16.27 14.67
CA THR A 155 -17.70 -15.64 15.57
C THR A 155 -17.92 -14.12 15.67
N ILE A 156 -18.19 -13.46 14.55
CA ILE A 156 -18.36 -11.99 14.49
C ILE A 156 -19.68 -11.64 13.81
N ASP A 157 -20.52 -10.87 14.52
CA ASP A 157 -21.77 -10.34 13.96
C ASP A 157 -21.49 -9.17 13.01
N ALA A 158 -21.40 -9.49 11.71
CA ALA A 158 -21.15 -8.52 10.64
C ALA A 158 -22.29 -7.49 10.46
N TYR A 159 -23.52 -7.81 10.88
CA TYR A 159 -24.71 -6.98 10.65
C TYR A 159 -24.91 -5.95 11.76
N LYS A 160 -24.23 -6.12 12.89
CA LYS A 160 -24.24 -5.19 14.02
C LYS A 160 -23.35 -3.98 13.75
N VAL A 161 -23.71 -3.14 12.77
CA VAL A 161 -23.02 -1.87 12.47
C VAL A 161 -23.99 -0.79 11.98
N GLY A 162 -23.58 0.49 12.03
CA GLY A 162 -24.37 1.59 11.43
C GLY A 162 -24.19 1.73 9.92
N SER A 163 -23.03 1.29 9.40
CA SER A 163 -22.67 1.30 7.99
C SER A 163 -21.96 -0.01 7.63
N LEU A 164 -22.51 -0.76 6.67
CA LEU A 164 -21.88 -1.95 6.11
C LEU A 164 -20.91 -1.54 5.00
N ASN A 165 -19.71 -2.10 5.01
CA ASN A 165 -18.78 -2.01 3.88
C ASN A 165 -18.54 -3.44 3.40
N ILE A 166 -18.68 -3.67 2.11
CA ILE A 166 -18.78 -5.00 1.50
C ILE A 166 -17.85 -5.02 0.29
N ARG A 167 -16.95 -6.00 0.15
CA ARG A 167 -16.26 -6.24 -1.13
C ARG A 167 -17.25 -6.88 -2.11
N LEU A 168 -17.18 -6.52 -3.40
CA LEU A 168 -18.13 -7.02 -4.41
C LEU A 168 -18.29 -8.55 -4.36
N GLU A 169 -17.18 -9.29 -4.28
CA GLU A 169 -17.16 -10.75 -4.16
C GLU A 169 -17.94 -11.32 -2.96
N ASN A 170 -18.15 -10.54 -1.90
CA ASN A 170 -18.86 -10.94 -0.69
C ASN A 170 -20.36 -10.66 -0.74
N LEU A 171 -20.85 -9.99 -1.79
CA LEU A 171 -22.28 -9.72 -1.98
C LEU A 171 -23.15 -11.01 -2.03
N PRO A 172 -22.72 -12.13 -2.65
CA PRO A 172 -23.41 -13.41 -2.59
C PRO A 172 -23.61 -13.92 -1.15
N LEU A 173 -22.68 -13.62 -0.24
CA LEU A 173 -22.72 -14.07 1.16
C LEU A 173 -23.62 -13.20 2.05
N LEU A 174 -24.12 -12.07 1.55
CA LEU A 174 -24.99 -11.19 2.30
C LEU A 174 -26.34 -11.87 2.57
N ASP A 175 -26.79 -11.77 3.82
CA ASP A 175 -28.10 -12.21 4.28
C ASP A 175 -28.97 -10.98 4.57
N LYS A 176 -29.90 -10.72 3.64
CA LYS A 176 -30.84 -9.59 3.72
C LYS A 176 -31.68 -9.63 5.00
N THR A 177 -32.01 -10.83 5.50
CA THR A 177 -32.87 -11.01 6.68
C THR A 177 -32.16 -10.64 7.99
N LYS A 178 -30.83 -10.65 8.00
CA LYS A 178 -30.01 -10.31 9.17
C LYS A 178 -29.64 -8.84 9.25
N ILE A 179 -29.93 -8.05 8.21
CA ILE A 179 -29.66 -6.61 8.19
C ILE A 179 -30.41 -5.95 9.34
N GLN A 180 -29.68 -5.35 10.28
CA GLN A 180 -30.26 -4.71 11.44
C GLN A 180 -30.86 -3.34 11.07
N LYS A 181 -31.96 -2.95 11.74
CA LYS A 181 -32.62 -1.64 11.55
C LYS A 181 -31.69 -0.42 11.68
N ARG A 182 -30.59 -0.57 12.42
CA ARG A 182 -29.58 0.48 12.65
C ARG A 182 -28.62 0.66 11.47
N THR A 183 -28.48 -0.34 10.60
CA THR A 183 -27.71 -0.24 9.37
C THR A 183 -28.45 0.71 8.43
N LYS A 184 -27.93 1.92 8.25
CA LYS A 184 -28.55 2.93 7.37
C LYS A 184 -27.88 3.04 6.02
N LYS A 185 -26.66 2.51 5.92
CA LYS A 185 -25.79 2.67 4.76
C LYS A 185 -25.08 1.35 4.43
N ALA A 186 -25.00 1.04 3.15
CA ALA A 186 -24.12 0.03 2.61
C ALA A 186 -23.20 0.64 1.55
N THR A 187 -21.96 0.19 1.53
CA THR A 187 -20.99 0.56 0.48
C THR A 187 -20.35 -0.70 -0.07
N VAL A 188 -20.58 -0.95 -1.36
CA VAL A 188 -19.95 -2.04 -2.11
C VAL A 188 -18.65 -1.51 -2.71
N LEU A 189 -17.52 -2.09 -2.32
CA LEU A 189 -16.21 -1.81 -2.87
C LEU A 189 -15.96 -2.66 -4.11
N VAL A 190 -15.66 -2.00 -5.22
CA VAL A 190 -15.39 -2.62 -6.52
C VAL A 190 -13.92 -2.40 -6.87
N GLU A 191 -13.12 -3.45 -6.69
CA GLU A 191 -11.74 -3.50 -7.19
C GLU A 191 -11.72 -3.89 -8.66
N LYS A 192 -12.48 -4.95 -9.00
CA LYS A 192 -12.78 -5.39 -10.36
C LYS A 192 -14.29 -5.60 -10.50
N PRO A 193 -14.94 -5.00 -11.51
CA PRO A 193 -16.33 -5.23 -11.84
C PRO A 193 -16.60 -6.70 -12.20
N CYS A 194 -17.80 -7.16 -11.85
CA CYS A 194 -18.31 -8.47 -12.25
C CYS A 194 -19.81 -8.35 -12.43
N ARG A 195 -20.25 -8.45 -13.70
CA ARG A 195 -21.65 -8.36 -14.10
C ARG A 195 -22.55 -9.32 -13.33
N GLU A 196 -22.17 -10.60 -13.29
CA GLU A 196 -22.99 -11.68 -12.74
C GLU A 196 -23.29 -11.43 -11.25
N ILE A 197 -22.28 -11.02 -10.47
CA ILE A 197 -22.45 -10.75 -9.04
C ILE A 197 -23.44 -9.60 -8.81
N PHE A 198 -23.39 -8.55 -9.64
CA PHE A 198 -24.31 -7.42 -9.51
C PHE A 198 -25.74 -7.82 -9.89
N GLU A 199 -25.94 -8.48 -11.04
CA GLU A 199 -27.26 -8.94 -11.49
C GLU A 199 -27.91 -9.87 -10.44
N ASP A 200 -27.14 -10.83 -9.93
CA ASP A 200 -27.69 -11.89 -9.08
C ASP A 200 -27.87 -11.48 -7.63
N HIS A 201 -27.18 -10.45 -7.14
CA HIS A 201 -27.10 -10.19 -5.69
C HIS A 201 -27.32 -8.74 -5.26
N PHE A 202 -27.42 -7.77 -6.17
CA PHE A 202 -27.64 -6.38 -5.76
C PHE A 202 -28.98 -6.17 -5.02
N HIS A 203 -30.02 -6.93 -5.39
CA HIS A 203 -31.34 -6.91 -4.74
C HIS A 203 -31.29 -7.15 -3.21
N LYS A 204 -30.22 -7.78 -2.70
CA LYS A 204 -30.01 -8.01 -1.27
C LYS A 204 -29.81 -6.72 -0.47
N LEU A 205 -29.50 -5.61 -1.14
CA LEU A 205 -29.24 -4.30 -0.53
C LEU A 205 -30.46 -3.36 -0.52
N GLU A 206 -31.56 -3.72 -1.19
CA GLU A 206 -32.73 -2.85 -1.39
C GLU A 206 -33.38 -2.36 -0.09
N ASP A 207 -33.27 -3.11 1.02
CA ASP A 207 -33.84 -2.72 2.32
C ASP A 207 -32.98 -1.67 3.06
N ILE A 208 -31.81 -1.33 2.51
CA ILE A 208 -30.89 -0.36 3.10
C ILE A 208 -31.16 1.02 2.51
N LYS A 209 -31.46 1.98 3.38
CA LYS A 209 -31.82 3.36 3.00
C LYS A 209 -30.84 4.03 2.02
N SER A 210 -29.55 3.76 2.15
CA SER A 210 -28.51 4.35 1.31
C SER A 210 -27.53 3.29 0.85
N VAL A 211 -27.54 3.01 -0.44
CA VAL A 211 -26.60 2.08 -1.08
C VAL A 211 -25.61 2.87 -1.92
N MET A 212 -24.33 2.54 -1.79
CA MET A 212 -23.25 3.16 -2.55
C MET A 212 -22.39 2.10 -3.22
N ILE A 213 -21.94 2.38 -4.45
CA ILE A 213 -20.95 1.57 -5.16
C ILE A 213 -19.69 2.41 -5.28
N GLN A 214 -18.60 1.99 -4.63
CA GLN A 214 -17.31 2.70 -4.66
C GLN A 214 -16.32 1.93 -5.52
N PHE A 215 -15.76 2.59 -6.53
CA PHE A 215 -14.69 2.03 -7.34
C PHE A 215 -13.32 2.44 -6.81
N ASP A 216 -12.42 1.46 -6.74
CA ASP A 216 -11.10 1.61 -6.11
C ASP A 216 -9.94 1.78 -7.12
N SER A 217 -10.20 1.60 -8.41
CA SER A 217 -9.19 1.74 -9.47
C SER A 217 -9.76 2.21 -10.81
N VAL A 218 -8.91 2.77 -11.68
CA VAL A 218 -9.28 3.14 -13.04
C VAL A 218 -9.25 1.91 -13.94
N PHE A 219 -10.36 1.64 -14.62
CA PHE A 219 -10.48 0.54 -15.58
C PHE A 219 -11.56 0.88 -16.62
N GLU A 220 -11.51 0.19 -17.74
CA GLU A 220 -12.59 0.21 -18.73
C GLU A 220 -13.66 -0.81 -18.35
N LEU A 221 -14.93 -0.48 -18.64
CA LEU A 221 -16.06 -1.39 -18.46
C LEU A 221 -16.61 -1.81 -19.81
N PRO A 222 -17.02 -3.06 -20.02
CA PRO A 222 -17.86 -3.42 -21.16
C PRO A 222 -19.18 -2.65 -21.18
N GLU A 223 -19.73 -2.38 -22.37
CA GLU A 223 -20.99 -1.63 -22.52
C GLU A 223 -22.15 -2.24 -21.73
N GLU A 224 -22.25 -3.57 -21.70
CA GLU A 224 -23.30 -4.29 -20.97
C GLU A 224 -23.25 -4.04 -19.46
N GLU A 225 -22.06 -4.04 -18.87
CA GLU A 225 -21.87 -3.73 -17.45
C GLU A 225 -22.23 -2.27 -17.16
N ARG A 226 -21.85 -1.34 -18.05
CA ARG A 226 -22.22 0.07 -17.90
C ARG A 226 -23.73 0.26 -17.93
N LYS A 227 -24.44 -0.40 -18.84
CA LYS A 227 -25.92 -0.38 -18.92
C LYS A 227 -26.55 -0.93 -17.66
N LEU A 228 -26.06 -2.07 -17.16
CA LEU A 228 -26.55 -2.66 -15.92
C LEU A 228 -26.42 -1.71 -14.73
N LEU A 229 -25.27 -1.03 -14.59
CA LEU A 229 -25.05 -0.10 -13.48
C LEU A 229 -26.06 1.05 -13.46
N GLN A 230 -26.61 1.46 -14.60
CA GLN A 230 -27.66 2.49 -14.66
C GLN A 230 -28.99 2.04 -14.05
N CYS A 231 -29.22 0.73 -13.93
CA CYS A 231 -30.47 0.19 -13.37
C CYS A 231 -30.49 0.22 -11.83
N PHE A 232 -29.36 0.48 -11.17
CA PHE A 232 -29.27 0.44 -9.72
C PHE A 232 -29.60 1.78 -9.07
N ASP A 233 -30.63 1.83 -8.20
CA ASP A 233 -30.88 2.99 -7.35
C ASP A 233 -29.83 3.10 -6.23
N CYS A 234 -28.69 3.66 -6.58
CA CYS A 234 -27.57 3.83 -5.67
C CYS A 234 -26.75 5.07 -6.00
N THR A 235 -25.81 5.41 -5.12
CA THR A 235 -24.84 6.48 -5.37
C THR A 235 -23.49 5.88 -5.78
N PHE A 236 -23.00 6.28 -6.93
CA PHE A 236 -21.68 5.88 -7.41
C PHE A 236 -20.60 6.79 -6.82
N ILE A 237 -19.60 6.21 -6.19
CA ILE A 237 -18.43 6.93 -5.69
C ILE A 237 -17.25 6.64 -6.62
N ASN A 238 -16.66 7.69 -7.18
CA ASN A 238 -15.53 7.62 -8.10
C ASN A 238 -15.76 6.65 -9.28
N PRO A 239 -16.82 6.78 -10.09
CA PRO A 239 -17.05 5.93 -11.26
C PRO A 239 -15.95 6.10 -12.33
N PHE A 240 -14.80 5.48 -12.11
CA PHE A 240 -13.59 5.68 -12.91
C PHE A 240 -13.70 5.14 -14.34
N TYR A 241 -14.68 4.28 -14.63
CA TYR A 241 -14.97 3.90 -16.00
C TYR A 241 -15.36 5.09 -16.89
N LEU A 242 -15.89 6.18 -16.30
CA LEU A 242 -16.26 7.39 -17.02
C LEU A 242 -15.06 8.15 -17.63
N TYR A 243 -13.81 7.82 -17.26
CA TYR A 243 -12.63 8.33 -17.97
C TYR A 243 -12.51 7.77 -19.39
N SER A 244 -12.93 6.53 -19.58
CA SER A 244 -12.78 5.80 -20.84
C SER A 244 -14.05 5.85 -21.69
N ASN A 245 -15.22 5.82 -21.04
CA ASN A 245 -16.50 5.70 -21.70
C ASN A 245 -17.55 6.53 -20.96
N ALA A 246 -18.03 7.62 -21.57
CA ALA A 246 -19.01 8.54 -20.98
C ALA A 246 -20.43 8.36 -21.53
N ASP A 247 -20.70 7.25 -22.23
CA ASP A 247 -21.98 7.01 -22.92
C ASP A 247 -23.16 6.85 -21.95
N PHE A 248 -22.90 6.39 -20.73
CA PHE A 248 -23.91 6.13 -19.70
C PHE A 248 -23.49 6.82 -18.40
N ILE A 249 -24.19 7.90 -18.06
CA ILE A 249 -23.87 8.77 -16.93
C ILE A 249 -24.84 8.48 -15.78
N PRO A 250 -24.38 7.97 -14.63
CA PRO A 250 -25.26 7.69 -13.50
C PRO A 250 -25.91 8.94 -12.93
N GLU A 251 -27.14 8.82 -12.42
CA GLU A 251 -27.87 9.95 -11.87
C GLU A 251 -27.23 10.53 -10.58
N LYS A 252 -26.70 9.65 -9.71
CA LYS A 252 -26.15 10.03 -8.41
C LYS A 252 -24.66 9.67 -8.37
N VAL A 253 -23.80 10.67 -8.49
CA VAL A 253 -22.35 10.50 -8.45
C VAL A 253 -21.73 11.37 -7.36
N ILE A 254 -20.80 10.78 -6.60
CA ILE A 254 -19.90 11.47 -5.69
C ILE A 254 -18.47 11.25 -6.20
N TRP A 255 -17.71 12.33 -6.38
CA TRP A 255 -16.30 12.24 -6.75
C TRP A 255 -15.40 12.65 -5.58
N LYS A 256 -14.78 11.66 -4.93
CA LYS A 256 -13.79 11.87 -3.88
C LYS A 256 -12.42 12.03 -4.50
N THR A 257 -11.93 13.26 -4.52
CA THR A 257 -10.57 13.59 -4.94
C THR A 257 -9.60 13.46 -3.76
N ASN A 258 -8.53 12.68 -3.93
CA ASN A 258 -7.37 12.64 -3.04
C ASN A 258 -6.17 12.13 -3.84
N VAL A 259 -5.01 11.95 -3.22
CA VAL A 259 -3.81 11.64 -4.00
C VAL A 259 -3.86 10.25 -4.66
N ARG A 260 -4.68 9.33 -4.14
CA ARG A 260 -4.95 8.03 -4.76
C ARG A 260 -6.05 8.06 -5.83
N PHE A 261 -6.84 9.13 -5.90
CA PHE A 261 -8.03 9.21 -6.76
C PHE A 261 -7.96 10.42 -7.69
N PRO A 262 -7.86 10.19 -9.01
CA PRO A 262 -7.70 11.27 -9.98
C PRO A 262 -8.94 12.19 -10.04
N ARG A 263 -8.75 13.41 -10.54
CA ARG A 263 -9.81 14.43 -10.67
C ARG A 263 -10.85 14.05 -11.72
N PRO A 264 -12.15 14.29 -11.48
CA PRO A 264 -13.17 13.93 -12.45
C PRO A 264 -12.84 14.51 -13.85
N PRO A 265 -13.11 13.76 -14.93
CA PRO A 265 -13.00 14.27 -16.29
C PRO A 265 -13.69 15.64 -16.45
N ASP A 266 -13.04 16.58 -17.15
CA ASP A 266 -13.51 17.97 -17.28
C ASP A 266 -14.92 18.07 -17.87
N ASN A 267 -15.29 17.15 -18.75
CA ASN A 267 -16.62 17.07 -19.34
C ASN A 267 -17.73 16.64 -18.35
N LEU A 268 -17.39 15.98 -17.23
CA LEU A 268 -18.35 15.59 -16.20
C LEU A 268 -18.59 16.70 -15.16
N ILE A 269 -17.63 17.62 -15.00
CA ILE A 269 -17.71 18.71 -14.01
C ILE A 269 -19.01 19.54 -14.16
N PRO A 270 -19.43 19.95 -15.37
CA PRO A 270 -20.66 20.71 -15.54
C PRO A 270 -21.92 19.87 -15.27
N LEU A 271 -21.85 18.55 -15.42
CA LEU A 271 -22.98 17.64 -15.26
C LEU A 271 -23.30 17.35 -13.79
N PHE A 272 -22.27 17.41 -12.94
CA PHE A 272 -22.39 17.17 -11.51
C PHE A 272 -21.85 18.38 -10.74
N PRO A 273 -22.68 19.43 -10.57
CA PRO A 273 -22.28 20.63 -9.84
C PRO A 273 -21.94 20.34 -8.36
N GLU A 274 -22.43 19.22 -7.84
CA GLU A 274 -22.19 18.71 -6.49
C GLU A 274 -20.84 18.01 -6.33
N PHE A 275 -20.05 17.87 -7.40
CA PHE A 275 -18.68 17.46 -7.25
C PHE A 275 -17.97 18.50 -6.39
N GLU A 276 -17.62 18.10 -5.15
CA GLU A 276 -16.52 18.69 -4.39
C GLU A 276 -15.21 18.36 -5.12
N ILE A 277 -15.08 18.90 -6.33
CA ILE A 277 -13.79 19.20 -6.89
C ILE A 277 -13.26 20.21 -5.88
N TYR A 278 -12.17 19.87 -5.19
CA TYR A 278 -11.29 20.93 -4.72
C TYR A 278 -10.94 21.68 -5.99
N ARG A 279 -11.74 22.72 -6.29
CA ARG A 279 -11.49 23.60 -7.40
C ARG A 279 -10.02 23.93 -7.21
N VAL A 280 -9.26 23.81 -8.28
CA VAL A 280 -8.11 24.70 -8.41
C VAL A 280 -8.73 26.07 -8.61
N SER A 281 -9.39 26.59 -7.58
CA SER A 281 -9.70 27.98 -7.51
C SER A 281 -8.32 28.61 -7.40
N ASN A 282 -8.02 29.48 -8.34
CA ASN A 282 -6.94 30.45 -8.23
C ASN A 282 -7.21 31.46 -7.08
N GLU A 283 -7.93 31.04 -6.04
CA GLU A 283 -8.33 31.81 -4.87
C GLU A 283 -7.83 31.04 -3.64
N MET A 284 -6.82 31.65 -3.01
CA MET A 284 -6.12 31.28 -1.77
C MET A 284 -6.17 29.81 -1.37
N ILE A 285 -5.14 29.07 -1.78
CA ILE A 285 -4.82 27.79 -1.14
C ILE A 285 -4.14 28.09 0.19
N ASP A 286 -4.76 27.69 1.30
CA ASP A 286 -4.14 27.80 2.62
C ASP A 286 -2.87 26.93 2.70
N LEU A 287 -1.86 27.39 3.44
CA LEU A 287 -0.54 26.78 3.50
C LEU A 287 -0.61 25.29 3.87
N LYS A 288 -1.49 24.93 4.81
CA LYS A 288 -1.60 23.58 5.34
C LYS A 288 -2.10 22.60 4.27
N THR A 289 -3.04 23.02 3.44
CA THR A 289 -3.53 22.22 2.31
C THR A 289 -2.44 22.06 1.24
N GLN A 290 -1.72 23.13 0.90
CA GLN A 290 -0.61 23.11 -0.06
C GLN A 290 0.48 22.12 0.38
N LEU A 291 0.92 22.21 1.63
CA LEU A 291 1.94 21.34 2.22
C LEU A 291 1.52 19.87 2.29
N LYS A 292 0.26 19.58 2.62
CA LYS A 292 -0.27 18.22 2.60
C LYS A 292 -0.22 17.62 1.20
N ARG A 293 -0.61 18.39 0.19
CA ARG A 293 -0.57 17.96 -1.21
C ARG A 293 0.86 17.67 -1.65
N ALA A 294 1.79 18.59 -1.37
CA ALA A 294 3.21 18.43 -1.68
C ALA A 294 3.81 17.19 -1.00
N ASN A 295 3.40 16.90 0.25
CA ASN A 295 3.89 15.75 1.01
C ASN A 295 3.50 14.40 0.40
N VAL A 296 2.33 14.30 -0.23
CA VAL A 296 1.98 13.04 -0.88
C VAL A 296 2.69 12.89 -2.22
N LEU A 297 2.80 13.96 -3.02
CA LEU A 297 3.59 13.94 -4.27
C LEU A 297 5.07 13.60 -4.02
N LEU A 298 5.65 14.10 -2.93
CA LEU A 298 7.01 13.76 -2.50
C LEU A 298 7.15 12.27 -2.17
N LYS A 299 6.19 11.69 -1.44
CA LYS A 299 6.18 10.27 -1.08
C LYS A 299 5.96 9.34 -2.28
N GLU A 300 5.27 9.83 -3.30
CA GLU A 300 4.96 9.09 -4.53
C GLU A 300 5.99 9.33 -5.64
N HIS A 301 7.02 10.14 -5.40
CA HIS A 301 8.07 10.46 -6.37
C HIS A 301 7.57 11.14 -7.67
N HIS A 302 6.42 11.83 -7.60
CA HIS A 302 5.85 12.64 -8.69
C HIS A 302 6.48 14.04 -8.72
N PHE A 303 7.75 14.11 -9.13
CA PHE A 303 8.57 15.32 -9.00
C PHE A 303 8.17 16.46 -9.94
N ALA A 304 7.60 16.17 -11.12
CA ALA A 304 7.15 17.21 -12.05
C ALA A 304 5.96 17.97 -11.46
N GLU A 305 4.96 17.24 -10.97
CA GLU A 305 3.77 17.80 -10.32
C GLU A 305 4.11 18.43 -8.98
N LEU A 306 5.11 17.89 -8.27
CA LEU A 306 5.61 18.47 -7.02
C LEU A 306 6.20 19.87 -7.27
N LYS A 307 6.90 20.08 -8.39
CA LYS A 307 7.44 21.40 -8.76
C LYS A 307 6.31 22.43 -8.85
N ASP A 308 5.24 22.10 -9.57
CA ASP A 308 4.10 23.01 -9.76
C ASP A 308 3.39 23.35 -8.45
N VAL A 309 3.31 22.39 -7.53
CA VAL A 309 2.71 22.60 -6.20
C VAL A 309 3.61 23.43 -5.28
N LEU A 310 4.93 23.35 -5.45
CA LEU A 310 5.88 24.12 -4.63
C LEU A 310 6.12 25.54 -5.14
N GLU A 311 5.88 25.82 -6.42
CA GLU A 311 6.13 27.15 -7.02
C GLU A 311 5.41 28.30 -6.28
N PRO A 312 4.13 28.19 -5.88
CA PRO A 312 3.48 29.27 -5.15
C PRO A 312 4.09 29.55 -3.77
N LEU A 313 4.83 28.60 -3.18
CA LEU A 313 5.39 28.73 -1.84
C LEU A 313 6.61 29.67 -1.77
N TYR A 314 7.25 29.98 -2.90
CA TYR A 314 8.38 30.93 -2.90
C TYR A 314 7.93 32.35 -2.54
N ASP A 315 6.72 32.72 -2.97
CA ASP A 315 6.17 34.06 -2.86
C ASP A 315 4.95 34.09 -1.92
N TYR A 316 4.77 33.04 -1.10
CA TYR A 316 3.62 32.90 -0.20
C TYR A 316 3.73 33.83 1.01
N GLU A 317 2.71 34.65 1.22
CA GLU A 317 2.56 35.51 2.40
C GLU A 317 1.83 34.75 3.52
N LEU A 318 2.43 34.70 4.69
CA LEU A 318 1.85 34.00 5.85
C LEU A 318 0.89 34.90 6.61
N SER A 319 -0.18 34.29 7.10
CA SER A 319 -0.96 34.83 8.22
C SER A 319 -0.24 34.60 9.57
N GLU A 320 -0.58 35.39 10.59
CA GLU A 320 -0.05 35.24 11.96
C GLU A 320 -0.28 33.82 12.52
N ASP A 321 -1.43 33.22 12.22
CA ASP A 321 -1.77 31.84 12.62
C ASP A 321 -0.87 30.80 11.94
N GLU A 322 -0.52 31.00 10.67
CA GLU A 322 0.38 30.12 9.93
C GLU A 322 1.83 30.27 10.39
N GLU A 323 2.28 31.49 10.72
CA GLU A 323 3.59 31.69 11.36
C GLU A 323 3.68 30.95 12.70
N TYR A 324 2.62 30.97 13.51
CA TYR A 324 2.56 30.22 14.76
C TYR A 324 2.52 28.70 14.51
N MET A 325 1.82 28.24 13.46
CA MET A 325 1.82 26.84 13.04
C MET A 325 3.23 26.36 12.67
N LEU A 326 4.01 27.16 11.95
CA LEU A 326 5.38 26.81 11.52
C LEU A 326 6.35 26.62 12.70
N ARG A 327 6.05 27.18 13.87
CA ARG A 327 6.84 27.03 15.10
C ARG A 327 6.56 25.72 15.87
N LYS A 328 5.54 24.95 15.48
CA LYS A 328 5.10 23.70 16.16
C LYS A 328 5.75 22.44 15.53
N PRO A 329 5.70 21.27 16.22
CA PRO A 329 6.14 20.00 15.64
C PRO A 329 5.46 19.72 14.30
N PHE A 330 6.28 19.40 13.30
CA PHE A 330 5.93 19.43 11.88
C PHE A 330 4.83 18.43 11.50
N LEU A 331 3.86 18.89 10.69
CA LEU A 331 2.77 18.07 10.14
C LEU A 331 3.16 17.25 8.90
N VAL A 332 4.22 17.66 8.20
CA VAL A 332 4.69 17.08 6.92
C VAL A 332 6.22 17.06 6.86
N ASP A 333 6.79 16.46 5.81
CA ASP A 333 8.25 16.44 5.59
C ASP A 333 8.81 17.87 5.51
N ARG A 334 9.95 18.09 6.18
CA ARG A 334 10.57 19.42 6.32
C ARG A 334 11.14 19.97 5.03
N LEU A 335 11.50 19.10 4.09
CA LEU A 335 12.03 19.53 2.80
C LEU A 335 11.02 20.38 2.02
N LEU A 336 9.71 20.19 2.27
CA LEU A 336 8.64 20.89 1.55
C LEU A 336 8.51 22.37 1.93
N TYR A 337 9.11 22.80 3.04
CA TYR A 337 9.13 24.21 3.44
C TYR A 337 10.27 24.97 2.77
N LEU A 338 11.20 24.29 2.09
CA LEU A 338 12.38 24.93 1.48
C LEU A 338 12.05 26.09 0.53
N PRO A 339 11.01 26.05 -0.33
CA PRO A 339 10.66 27.20 -1.15
C PRO A 339 10.39 28.49 -0.34
N MET A 340 9.79 28.35 0.84
CA MET A 340 9.36 29.48 1.67
C MET A 340 10.53 30.24 2.32
N ILE A 341 11.75 29.69 2.29
CA ILE A 341 12.93 30.40 2.79
C ILE A 341 13.33 31.58 1.90
N ALA A 342 12.77 31.68 0.68
CA ALA A 342 12.91 32.87 -0.16
C ALA A 342 12.35 34.11 0.53
N ASN A 343 11.38 33.94 1.46
CA ASN A 343 10.86 35.02 2.28
C ASN A 343 11.75 35.24 3.53
N PRO A 344 12.41 36.41 3.68
CA PRO A 344 13.28 36.69 4.83
C PRO A 344 12.56 36.68 6.19
N MET A 345 11.25 36.91 6.22
CA MET A 345 10.46 36.85 7.45
C MET A 345 10.21 35.41 7.91
N VAL A 346 10.36 34.42 7.02
CA VAL A 346 10.07 33.01 7.31
C VAL A 346 11.34 32.16 7.36
N SER A 347 12.40 32.61 6.67
CA SER A 347 13.66 31.87 6.56
C SER A 347 14.24 31.48 7.92
N HIS A 348 14.07 32.34 8.93
CA HIS A 348 14.57 32.11 10.29
C HIS A 348 13.74 31.08 11.09
N LEU A 349 12.46 30.90 10.76
CA LEU A 349 11.56 29.92 11.39
C LEU A 349 11.81 28.50 10.88
N ILE A 350 12.30 28.37 9.65
CA ILE A 350 12.61 27.08 9.00
C ILE A 350 14.00 26.57 9.42
N THR A 351 14.84 27.44 9.97
CA THR A 351 16.21 27.13 10.37
C THR A 351 16.37 26.83 11.85
N VAL A 352 17.39 26.01 12.15
CA VAL A 352 17.98 25.79 13.47
C VAL A 352 17.28 24.76 14.36
N ASN A 353 17.47 23.47 14.03
CA ASN A 353 18.10 22.55 15.00
C ASN A 353 18.33 21.11 14.50
N GLN A 354 17.91 20.73 13.30
CA GLN A 354 17.99 19.31 12.92
C GLN A 354 18.46 19.14 11.48
N THR A 355 19.53 18.37 11.35
CA THR A 355 20.07 17.84 10.11
C THR A 355 18.93 17.26 9.28
N LEU A 356 18.71 17.79 8.07
CA LEU A 356 17.85 17.17 7.08
C LEU A 356 18.51 15.84 6.66
N TYR A 357 18.07 14.73 7.26
CA TYR A 357 18.46 13.40 6.80
C TYR A 357 17.76 13.09 5.49
N ILE A 358 18.50 13.17 4.40
CA ILE A 358 18.00 12.83 3.07
C ILE A 358 18.27 11.34 2.86
N HIS A 359 17.22 10.56 2.67
CA HIS A 359 17.35 9.14 2.30
C HIS A 359 17.65 8.99 0.80
N TYR A 360 18.26 7.87 0.43
CA TYR A 360 18.53 7.49 -0.96
C TYR A 360 17.22 7.54 -1.77
N GLY A 361 17.20 8.31 -2.87
CA GLY A 361 16.01 8.51 -3.72
C GLY A 361 15.42 9.92 -3.69
N MET A 362 15.75 10.75 -2.70
CA MET A 362 15.27 12.14 -2.59
C MET A 362 16.19 13.17 -3.29
N TRP A 363 17.21 12.73 -4.03
CA TRP A 363 18.09 13.61 -4.81
C TRP A 363 17.35 14.39 -5.90
N ARG A 364 16.34 13.77 -6.52
CA ARG A 364 15.49 14.41 -7.56
C ARG A 364 14.65 15.57 -7.03
N PHE A 365 14.38 15.62 -5.72
CA PHE A 365 13.72 16.75 -5.10
C PHE A 365 14.57 18.02 -5.19
N TRP A 366 15.89 17.89 -5.03
CA TRP A 366 16.80 19.01 -5.16
C TRP A 366 16.84 19.54 -6.59
N ASP A 367 16.65 18.71 -7.61
CA ASP A 367 16.68 19.14 -9.01
C ASP A 367 15.47 20.00 -9.42
N ILE A 368 14.37 19.95 -8.67
CA ILE A 368 13.14 20.71 -8.98
C ILE A 368 13.04 22.05 -8.24
N LEU A 369 13.93 22.31 -7.28
CA LEU A 369 13.94 23.58 -6.55
C LEU A 369 14.51 24.72 -7.40
N ASN A 370 13.96 25.92 -7.22
CA ASN A 370 14.46 27.14 -7.84
C ASN A 370 15.55 27.76 -6.95
N TYR A 371 16.80 27.36 -7.18
CA TYR A 371 17.95 27.82 -6.40
C TYR A 371 18.22 29.32 -6.52
N GLU A 372 17.81 29.96 -7.62
CA GLU A 372 17.97 31.41 -7.78
C GLU A 372 17.13 32.15 -6.74
N LYS A 373 15.91 31.68 -6.46
CA LYS A 373 15.00 32.28 -5.46
C LYS A 373 15.44 32.05 -4.02
N ILE A 374 16.00 30.89 -3.70
CA ILE A 374 16.33 30.51 -2.30
C ILE A 374 17.83 30.60 -1.94
N GLY A 375 18.70 30.79 -2.93
CA GLY A 375 20.15 30.65 -2.80
C GLY A 375 20.78 31.51 -1.71
N LYS A 376 20.29 32.74 -1.53
CA LYS A 376 20.77 33.68 -0.48
C LYS A 376 20.53 33.17 0.95
N TYR A 377 19.53 32.30 1.12
CA TYR A 377 19.06 31.83 2.43
C TYR A 377 19.46 30.37 2.71
N LEU A 378 19.87 29.61 1.69
CA LEU A 378 20.37 28.23 1.84
C LEU A 378 21.54 28.11 2.83
N LYS A 379 22.38 29.15 2.94
CA LYS A 379 23.50 29.20 3.91
C LYS A 379 23.08 29.07 5.37
N TYR A 380 21.80 29.28 5.69
CA TYR A 380 21.28 29.16 7.05
C TYR A 380 20.81 27.73 7.37
N ILE A 381 20.82 26.81 6.40
CA ILE A 381 20.39 25.42 6.57
C ILE A 381 21.63 24.51 6.69
N PRO A 382 21.89 23.92 7.87
CA PRO A 382 22.97 22.95 8.01
C PRO A 382 22.61 21.67 7.24
N THR A 383 23.30 21.44 6.12
CA THR A 383 23.14 20.24 5.29
C THR A 383 24.40 19.39 5.36
N ASN A 384 24.24 18.09 5.60
CA ASN A 384 25.35 17.11 5.57
C ASN A 384 25.61 16.57 4.16
N VAL A 385 25.06 17.22 3.13
CA VAL A 385 25.09 16.75 1.74
C VAL A 385 25.71 17.83 0.87
N HIS A 386 26.55 17.43 -0.09
CA HIS A 386 27.20 18.23 -1.14
C HIS A 386 26.19 19.06 -1.98
N ILE A 387 25.56 20.08 -1.40
CA ILE A 387 24.73 21.07 -2.11
C ILE A 387 25.63 22.22 -2.64
N THR A 388 26.85 22.32 -2.12
CA THR A 388 27.83 23.37 -2.45
C THR A 388 28.27 23.40 -3.91
N GLU A 389 28.06 22.34 -4.70
CA GLU A 389 28.46 22.30 -6.12
C GLU A 389 27.42 22.91 -7.08
N LYS A 390 26.17 23.15 -6.64
CA LYS A 390 25.10 23.75 -7.47
C LYS A 390 24.78 25.20 -7.13
N ILE A 391 25.39 25.77 -6.09
CA ILE A 391 25.26 27.19 -5.78
C ILE A 391 26.28 27.94 -6.65
N PRO A 392 25.87 28.76 -7.63
CA PRO A 392 26.83 29.58 -8.37
C PRO A 392 27.58 30.47 -7.37
N SER A 393 28.90 30.36 -7.37
CA SER A 393 29.80 31.23 -6.62
C SER A 393 29.74 32.62 -7.26
N ASN A 394 28.86 33.48 -6.74
CA ASN A 394 28.85 34.88 -7.15
C ASN A 394 30.08 35.58 -6.57
N HIS A 395 30.97 36.01 -7.47
CA HIS A 395 31.87 37.15 -7.29
C HIS A 395 31.10 38.46 -7.31
#